data_AF-A0A3D0HLY5-F1
#
_entry.id   AF-A0A3D0HLY5-F1
#
_cell.length_a   1.000
_cell.length_b   1.000
_cell.length_c   1.000
_cell.angle_alpha   90.00
_cell.angle_beta   90.00
_cell.angle_gamma   90.00
#
_symmetry.space_group_name_H-M   'P 1'
#
loop_
_entity.id
_entity.type
_entity.pdbx_description
1 polymer ?
#
loop_
_entity_poly.entity_id
_entity_poly.type
_entity_poly.pdbx_seq_one_letter_code
_entity_poly.pdbx_strand_id
1 'polypeptide(L)'
;AAPEEAENNTAYDHYEILAEGITELSVYPKYNPRIKKTFMLRVGEEGSQNISEMDVRLSKDTFTYDGNACSPEVTVSYRQDTVLEQGIDYMVSYENNVNAGTATAVISGKGLFYGTIRKDFSICKKEEESHTHEIVIDEAVAATCTGDGLTQGSHCLKCGEILEAQTVIPATGHRYAGGTCEKCGDILYIEMDGIRYTKVEDLSGNVTVHVSAKPEEKISGKVDIPAEVTMGDTTYTVTVIDANAFADQTGLTYVTLPKTITNIGNKAFAGCTSLEGMKFKAKTAPEAAEDAWEGAGTGDFTIITPKNAQDYYSIEKVSGATVREETDEEHVHDMQKYDAKAQTCTQGGNIEYYICRDCDNVYADAEGKKGILLIDTHLQPLGHDWESDFTIDTPATATTQGEKSIHCRRCGERSRIVKYSPEDEPDASNAGNSGDSAQKAPYYGGSDDNEDTEDGKRYYFYFSKGSSFKIKGIRYQINAVNTKKGIYDVTCMGSSSKNIKKITVPNYVKYKEIYYRVTGIGKNAFAGCRKVKTIKIQSMFLKKKNIGKNAFRGIPRKATVYVPSGKMKTYRKWLKKAGLKG
;
A
#
# COMPACT_ATOMS: atom_id res chain seq x y z
N ALA A 1 -38.04 -55.33 27.27
CA ALA A 1 -38.13 -56.70 26.75
C ALA A 1 -38.61 -56.59 25.32
N ALA A 2 -37.97 -57.26 24.35
CA ALA A 2 -38.37 -57.14 22.95
C ALA A 2 -39.71 -57.88 22.70
N PRO A 3 -40.63 -57.35 21.87
CA PRO A 3 -41.81 -58.08 21.46
C PRO A 3 -41.43 -59.21 20.48
N GLU A 4 -42.12 -60.33 20.60
CA GLU A 4 -42.08 -61.43 19.65
C GLU A 4 -42.74 -60.98 18.33
N GLU A 5 -42.07 -61.32 17.23
CA GLU A 5 -42.53 -61.28 15.83
C GLU A 5 -42.46 -59.94 15.07
N ALA A 6 -41.35 -59.77 14.34
CA ALA A 6 -41.35 -59.01 13.09
C ALA A 6 -40.64 -59.82 12.00
N GLU A 7 -41.43 -60.36 11.08
CA GLU A 7 -40.96 -60.99 9.84
C GLU A 7 -40.32 -59.93 8.93
N ASN A 8 -38.98 -59.85 8.93
CA ASN A 8 -38.14 -59.66 7.74
C ASN A 8 -36.68 -59.51 8.17
N ASN A 9 -35.82 -60.24 7.46
CA ASN A 9 -34.45 -60.57 7.82
C ASN A 9 -33.48 -59.39 7.60
N THR A 10 -33.49 -58.40 8.50
CA THR A 10 -32.40 -57.44 8.72
C THR A 10 -32.24 -57.20 10.21
N ALA A 11 -31.13 -57.70 10.80
CA ALA A 11 -30.79 -57.43 12.18
C ALA A 11 -30.46 -55.94 12.35
N TYR A 12 -31.43 -55.17 12.82
CA TYR A 12 -31.19 -53.86 13.42
C TYR A 12 -31.06 -54.07 14.92
N ASP A 13 -29.92 -53.72 15.49
CA ASP A 13 -29.74 -53.62 16.94
C ASP A 13 -30.61 -52.46 17.45
N HIS A 14 -31.89 -52.72 17.74
CA HIS A 14 -32.81 -51.74 18.33
C HIS A 14 -32.75 -51.82 19.86
N TYR A 15 -32.51 -50.67 20.49
CA TYR A 15 -32.60 -50.47 21.93
C TYR A 15 -33.79 -49.57 22.24
N GLU A 16 -34.64 -50.01 23.17
CA GLU A 16 -35.79 -49.24 23.65
C GLU A 16 -35.53 -48.77 25.09
N ILE A 17 -35.69 -47.46 25.34
CA ILE A 17 -35.58 -46.87 26.68
C ILE A 17 -36.98 -46.78 27.27
N LEU A 18 -37.25 -47.62 28.28
CA LEU A 18 -38.60 -47.83 28.82
C LEU A 18 -38.96 -46.90 29.99
N ALA A 19 -38.06 -46.01 30.41
CA ALA A 19 -38.27 -45.11 31.54
C ALA A 19 -37.79 -43.69 31.20
N GLU A 20 -38.56 -42.71 31.67
CA GLU A 20 -38.16 -41.30 31.60
C GLU A 20 -36.99 -41.01 32.56
N GLY A 21 -36.13 -40.08 32.16
CA GLY A 21 -34.96 -39.68 32.93
C GLY A 21 -33.73 -39.42 32.06
N ILE A 22 -32.58 -39.37 32.72
CA ILE A 22 -31.28 -39.28 32.08
C ILE A 22 -30.60 -40.63 32.15
N THR A 23 -30.09 -41.11 31.03
CA THR A 23 -29.28 -42.32 30.96
C THR A 23 -28.06 -42.12 30.07
N GLU A 24 -27.00 -42.85 30.38
CA GLU A 24 -25.80 -42.90 29.55
C GLU A 24 -25.91 -44.06 28.54
N LEU A 25 -25.70 -43.77 27.26
CA LEU A 25 -25.49 -44.77 26.21
C LEU A 25 -24.01 -44.79 25.82
N SER A 26 -23.30 -45.84 26.22
CA SER A 26 -21.92 -46.08 25.80
C SER A 26 -21.87 -47.03 24.60
N VAL A 27 -21.32 -46.57 23.49
CA VAL A 27 -21.13 -47.36 22.26
C VAL A 27 -19.67 -47.78 22.12
N TYR A 28 -19.46 -49.09 21.98
CA TYR A 28 -18.14 -49.71 21.81
C TYR A 28 -18.01 -50.25 20.37
N PRO A 29 -17.05 -49.78 19.56
CA PRO A 29 -16.84 -50.31 18.22
C PRO A 29 -16.38 -51.77 18.25
N LYS A 30 -17.05 -52.62 17.46
CA LYS A 30 -16.77 -54.07 17.37
C LYS A 30 -15.30 -54.43 17.15
N TYR A 31 -14.59 -53.64 16.33
CA TYR A 31 -13.21 -53.92 15.93
C TYR A 31 -12.16 -53.20 16.80
N ASN A 32 -12.57 -52.36 17.74
CA ASN A 32 -11.68 -51.74 18.73
C ASN A 32 -12.45 -51.42 20.02
N PRO A 33 -12.73 -52.44 20.87
CA PRO A 33 -13.54 -52.27 22.08
C PRO A 33 -12.86 -51.42 23.16
N ARG A 34 -11.60 -50.99 22.98
CA ARG A 34 -10.92 -50.05 23.88
C ARG A 34 -11.34 -48.60 23.64
N ILE A 35 -11.91 -48.29 22.48
CA ILE A 35 -12.48 -46.98 22.20
C ILE A 35 -13.95 -47.03 22.61
N LYS A 36 -14.41 -46.08 23.42
CA LYS A 36 -15.83 -45.92 23.75
C LYS A 36 -16.29 -44.51 23.40
N LYS A 37 -17.53 -44.39 22.92
CA LYS A 37 -18.21 -43.10 22.81
C LYS A 37 -19.48 -43.12 23.66
N THR A 38 -19.52 -42.22 24.61
CA THR A 38 -20.64 -42.01 25.53
C THR A 38 -21.57 -40.93 24.98
N PHE A 39 -22.88 -41.16 25.04
CA PHE A 39 -23.94 -40.19 24.76
C PHE A 39 -24.86 -40.08 25.98
N MET A 40 -25.15 -38.86 26.41
CA MET A 40 -26.17 -38.62 27.45
C MET A 40 -27.53 -38.46 26.78
N LEU A 41 -28.45 -39.38 27.08
CA LEU A 41 -29.81 -39.38 26.56
C LEU A 41 -30.76 -38.82 27.62
N ARG A 42 -31.58 -37.86 27.21
CA ARG A 42 -32.63 -37.24 28.03
C ARG A 42 -33.96 -37.67 27.42
N VAL A 43 -34.70 -38.52 28.13
CA VAL A 43 -35.90 -39.19 27.61
C VAL A 43 -37.08 -38.81 28.51
N GLY A 44 -38.15 -38.27 27.93
CA GLY A 44 -39.35 -37.84 28.65
C GLY A 44 -39.89 -36.52 28.10
N GLU A 45 -41.07 -36.12 28.58
CA GLU A 45 -41.68 -34.83 28.22
C GLU A 45 -40.92 -33.66 28.83
N GLU A 46 -40.96 -32.50 28.17
CA GLU A 46 -40.38 -31.25 28.70
C GLU A 46 -41.04 -30.91 30.03
N GLY A 47 -40.23 -30.66 31.07
CA GLY A 47 -40.72 -30.39 32.41
C GLY A 47 -41.39 -31.58 33.11
N SER A 48 -41.05 -32.82 32.76
CA SER A 48 -41.56 -34.01 33.44
C SER A 48 -40.88 -34.29 34.79
N GLN A 49 -39.66 -33.76 35.03
CA GLN A 49 -38.88 -34.03 36.24
C GLN A 49 -38.67 -32.77 37.10
N ASN A 50 -38.94 -32.84 38.41
CA ASN A 50 -38.73 -31.68 39.30
C ASN A 50 -37.26 -31.55 39.69
N ILE A 51 -36.65 -30.41 39.40
CA ILE A 51 -35.25 -30.15 39.77
C ILE A 51 -35.09 -29.99 41.28
N SER A 52 -36.13 -29.63 42.05
CA SER A 52 -36.02 -29.36 43.49
C SER A 52 -35.53 -30.54 44.34
N GLU A 53 -35.50 -31.75 43.77
CA GLU A 53 -34.99 -32.97 44.42
C GLU A 53 -33.50 -33.24 44.10
N MET A 54 -32.84 -32.36 43.34
CA MET A 54 -31.44 -32.53 42.92
C MET A 54 -30.45 -31.95 43.92
N ASP A 55 -29.28 -32.59 44.01
CA ASP A 55 -28.18 -32.12 44.84
C ASP A 55 -27.45 -30.95 44.17
N VAL A 56 -27.28 -29.84 44.89
CA VAL A 56 -26.58 -28.63 44.39
C VAL A 56 -25.34 -28.34 45.22
N ARG A 57 -24.22 -28.09 44.52
CA ARG A 57 -22.96 -27.63 45.11
C ARG A 57 -22.53 -26.32 44.47
N LEU A 58 -22.06 -25.39 45.31
CA LEU A 58 -21.41 -24.16 44.88
C LEU A 58 -19.88 -24.37 44.97
N SER A 59 -19.12 -23.79 44.04
CA SER A 59 -17.65 -23.85 44.10
C SER A 59 -17.07 -23.10 45.30
N LYS A 60 -17.82 -22.12 45.81
CA LYS A 60 -17.47 -21.33 47.00
C LYS A 60 -18.74 -20.80 47.66
N ASP A 61 -18.79 -20.81 48.99
CA ASP A 61 -19.91 -20.32 49.79
C ASP A 61 -19.64 -18.95 50.46
N THR A 62 -18.41 -18.44 50.37
CA THR A 62 -17.99 -17.19 51.01
C THR A 62 -17.03 -16.37 50.14
N PHE A 63 -17.33 -15.09 49.94
CA PHE A 63 -16.54 -14.13 49.15
C PHE A 63 -16.14 -12.92 50.00
N THR A 64 -15.10 -12.21 49.56
CA THR A 64 -14.74 -10.90 50.12
C THR A 64 -15.31 -9.83 49.20
N TYR A 65 -15.97 -8.82 49.76
CA TYR A 65 -16.53 -7.71 49.01
C TYR A 65 -15.42 -6.91 48.31
N ASP A 66 -15.45 -6.90 46.98
CA ASP A 66 -14.51 -6.20 46.11
C ASP A 66 -15.20 -5.23 45.13
N GLY A 67 -16.52 -5.05 45.27
CA GLY A 67 -17.36 -4.23 44.39
C GLY A 67 -17.85 -4.93 43.13
N ASN A 68 -17.45 -6.18 42.87
CA ASN A 68 -17.86 -6.94 41.69
C ASN A 68 -18.95 -7.98 42.02
N ALA A 69 -19.71 -8.39 40.99
CA ALA A 69 -20.70 -9.44 41.12
C ALA A 69 -20.04 -10.82 41.38
N CYS A 70 -20.29 -11.40 42.54
CA CYS A 70 -19.82 -12.72 42.93
C CYS A 70 -20.73 -13.81 42.31
N SER A 71 -20.17 -14.70 41.50
CA SER A 71 -20.93 -15.75 40.80
C SER A 71 -20.26 -17.12 40.99
N PRO A 72 -20.48 -17.81 42.12
CA PRO A 72 -19.89 -19.13 42.35
C PRO A 72 -20.36 -20.14 41.30
N GLU A 73 -19.47 -20.97 40.79
CA GLU A 73 -19.86 -22.02 39.84
C GLU A 73 -20.83 -23.01 40.51
N VAL A 74 -21.90 -23.37 39.80
CA VAL A 74 -22.97 -24.24 40.31
C VAL A 74 -22.89 -25.59 39.63
N THR A 75 -22.87 -26.65 40.42
CA THR A 75 -22.98 -28.04 39.94
C THR A 75 -24.26 -28.67 40.49
N VAL A 76 -25.08 -29.24 39.61
CA VAL A 76 -26.34 -29.92 39.95
C VAL A 76 -26.22 -31.40 39.57
N SER A 77 -26.58 -32.31 40.47
CA SER A 77 -26.50 -33.77 40.23
C SER A 77 -27.86 -34.44 40.32
N TYR A 78 -28.18 -35.25 39.30
CA TYR A 78 -29.36 -36.11 39.23
C TYR A 78 -29.07 -37.51 39.78
N ARG A 79 -29.91 -37.96 40.73
CA ARG A 79 -29.79 -39.24 41.44
C ARG A 79 -28.35 -39.51 41.95
N GLN A 80 -27.71 -38.46 42.48
CA GLN A 80 -26.37 -38.46 43.08
C GLN A 80 -25.18 -38.72 42.14
N ASP A 81 -25.36 -39.42 41.03
CA ASP A 81 -24.26 -39.89 40.19
C ASP A 81 -24.16 -39.20 38.81
N THR A 82 -25.19 -38.49 38.37
CA THR A 82 -25.22 -37.85 37.04
C THR A 82 -25.14 -36.33 37.15
N VAL A 83 -24.04 -35.73 36.71
CA VAL A 83 -23.91 -34.26 36.66
C VAL A 83 -24.75 -33.71 35.50
N LEU A 84 -25.65 -32.78 35.82
CA LEU A 84 -26.48 -32.08 34.86
C LEU A 84 -25.70 -30.98 34.13
N GLU A 85 -26.10 -30.67 32.91
CA GLU A 85 -25.42 -29.72 32.04
C GLU A 85 -26.11 -28.35 32.03
N GLN A 86 -25.40 -27.32 32.50
CA GLN A 86 -25.90 -25.94 32.51
C GLN A 86 -26.17 -25.46 31.07
N GLY A 87 -27.33 -24.84 30.85
CA GLY A 87 -27.81 -24.40 29.55
C GLY A 87 -28.66 -25.44 28.82
N ILE A 88 -28.54 -26.72 29.16
CA ILE A 88 -29.36 -27.81 28.61
C ILE A 88 -30.41 -28.25 29.64
N ASP A 89 -29.96 -28.66 30.84
CA ASP A 89 -30.80 -29.24 31.90
C ASP A 89 -31.27 -28.21 32.92
N TYR A 90 -30.54 -27.10 33.07
CA TYR A 90 -30.90 -26.01 33.96
C TYR A 90 -30.25 -24.69 33.55
N MET A 91 -30.74 -23.59 34.12
CA MET A 91 -30.17 -22.25 34.03
C MET A 91 -29.79 -21.75 35.43
N VAL A 92 -28.81 -20.87 35.53
CA VAL A 92 -28.40 -20.26 36.80
C VAL A 92 -28.50 -18.74 36.68
N SER A 93 -29.12 -18.11 37.66
CA SER A 93 -29.09 -16.66 37.89
C SER A 93 -28.70 -16.35 39.33
N TYR A 94 -28.33 -15.11 39.62
CA TYR A 94 -27.91 -14.69 40.95
C TYR A 94 -28.70 -13.48 41.43
N GLU A 95 -28.94 -13.43 42.73
CA GLU A 95 -29.62 -12.32 43.42
C GLU A 95 -28.71 -11.77 44.53
N ASN A 96 -28.74 -10.45 44.71
CA ASN A 96 -28.00 -9.72 45.74
C ASN A 96 -26.48 -10.00 45.77
N ASN A 97 -25.89 -10.30 44.62
CA ASN A 97 -24.54 -10.86 44.55
C ASN A 97 -23.41 -9.83 44.37
N VAL A 98 -23.68 -8.55 44.59
CA VAL A 98 -22.67 -7.48 44.49
C VAL A 98 -22.30 -6.96 45.88
N ASN A 99 -23.31 -6.55 46.66
CA ASN A 99 -23.08 -5.92 47.95
C ASN A 99 -22.76 -6.95 49.05
N ALA A 100 -21.99 -6.53 50.05
CA ALA A 100 -21.73 -7.34 51.24
C ALA A 100 -23.06 -7.74 51.93
N GLY A 101 -23.19 -9.02 52.27
CA GLY A 101 -24.42 -9.61 52.78
C GLY A 101 -24.64 -11.05 52.29
N THR A 102 -25.87 -11.53 52.39
CA THR A 102 -26.28 -12.85 51.86
C THR A 102 -26.74 -12.72 50.41
N ALA A 103 -26.10 -13.46 49.52
CA ALA A 103 -26.42 -13.57 48.11
C ALA A 103 -26.98 -14.97 47.78
N THR A 104 -27.76 -15.09 46.71
CA THR A 104 -28.46 -16.35 46.40
C THR A 104 -28.21 -16.74 44.94
N ALA A 105 -27.75 -17.97 44.72
CA ALA A 105 -27.77 -18.63 43.41
C ALA A 105 -29.16 -19.27 43.19
N VAL A 106 -29.78 -18.97 42.05
CA VAL A 106 -31.11 -19.45 41.65
C VAL A 106 -30.94 -20.38 40.45
N ILE A 107 -31.26 -21.66 40.63
CA ILE A 107 -31.09 -22.72 39.65
C ILE A 107 -32.48 -23.10 39.13
N SER A 108 -32.78 -22.81 37.87
CA SER A 108 -34.07 -23.11 37.26
C SER A 108 -33.96 -24.29 36.29
N GLY A 109 -34.82 -25.29 36.43
CA GLY A 109 -34.87 -26.45 35.54
C GLY A 109 -35.16 -26.05 34.08
N LYS A 110 -34.59 -26.81 33.14
CA LYS A 110 -34.78 -26.63 31.69
C LYS A 110 -34.85 -27.99 31.00
N GLY A 111 -35.54 -28.06 29.85
CA GLY A 111 -35.67 -29.29 29.09
C GLY A 111 -36.48 -30.32 29.86
N LEU A 112 -35.89 -31.47 30.20
CA LEU A 112 -36.56 -32.49 31.00
C LEU A 112 -36.98 -31.96 32.39
N PHE A 113 -36.25 -30.98 32.94
CA PHE A 113 -36.45 -30.50 34.29
C PHE A 113 -37.32 -29.24 34.37
N TYR A 114 -38.17 -29.16 35.40
CA TYR A 114 -38.90 -27.96 35.80
C TYR A 114 -38.60 -27.60 37.26
N GLY A 115 -39.06 -26.43 37.72
CA GLY A 115 -38.90 -25.99 39.11
C GLY A 115 -37.62 -25.20 39.35
N THR A 116 -37.36 -24.87 40.62
CA THR A 116 -36.26 -24.00 41.02
C THR A 116 -35.63 -24.44 42.34
N ILE A 117 -34.31 -24.34 42.45
CA ILE A 117 -33.54 -24.46 43.70
C ILE A 117 -32.89 -23.11 44.01
N ARG A 118 -32.81 -22.75 45.29
CA ARG A 118 -32.11 -21.55 45.75
C ARG A 118 -31.02 -21.95 46.74
N LYS A 119 -29.81 -21.44 46.54
CA LYS A 119 -28.66 -21.72 47.40
C LYS A 119 -27.94 -20.43 47.78
N ASP A 120 -27.88 -20.18 49.08
CA ASP A 120 -27.28 -18.96 49.62
C ASP A 120 -25.76 -19.08 49.79
N PHE A 121 -25.06 -17.96 49.61
CA PHE A 121 -23.64 -17.76 49.89
C PHE A 121 -23.40 -16.35 50.47
N SER A 122 -22.27 -16.16 51.15
CA SER A 122 -21.98 -14.95 51.92
C SER A 122 -20.92 -14.07 51.25
N ILE A 123 -21.08 -12.74 51.33
CA ILE A 123 -20.08 -11.74 50.89
C ILE A 123 -19.68 -10.90 52.10
N CYS A 124 -18.45 -11.07 52.60
CA CYS A 124 -17.92 -10.44 53.80
C CYS A 124 -17.12 -9.16 53.47
N LYS A 125 -17.26 -8.10 54.28
CA LYS A 125 -16.41 -6.90 54.19
C LYS A 125 -14.99 -7.20 54.68
N LYS A 126 -13.98 -6.53 54.08
CA LYS A 126 -12.57 -6.60 54.51
C LYS A 126 -12.35 -5.63 55.69
N GLU A 127 -11.66 -6.06 56.74
CA GLU A 127 -11.26 -5.20 57.87
C GLU A 127 -10.02 -4.37 57.48
N GLU A 128 -10.00 -3.07 57.83
CA GLU A 128 -8.90 -2.13 57.55
C GLU A 128 -8.06 -1.87 58.81
N GLU A 129 -6.73 -2.02 58.70
CA GLU A 129 -5.76 -1.64 59.73
C GLU A 129 -5.43 -0.14 59.64
N SER A 130 -5.57 0.56 60.78
CA SER A 130 -5.18 1.96 60.95
C SER A 130 -3.66 2.12 60.96
N HIS A 131 -3.12 3.00 60.11
CA HIS A 131 -1.73 3.45 60.17
C HIS A 131 -1.67 4.99 60.11
N THR A 132 -0.57 5.58 60.57
CA THR A 132 -0.33 7.04 60.51
C THR A 132 0.26 7.44 59.17
N HIS A 133 -0.32 8.46 58.52
CA HIS A 133 0.12 8.92 57.20
C HIS A 133 1.43 9.72 57.28
N GLU A 134 2.45 9.23 56.57
CA GLU A 134 3.68 9.97 56.27
C GLU A 134 3.47 10.74 54.95
N ILE A 135 3.60 12.07 54.98
CA ILE A 135 3.22 12.96 53.87
C ILE A 135 4.36 13.11 52.87
N VAL A 136 4.07 12.91 51.59
CA VAL A 136 4.92 13.25 50.43
C VAL A 136 4.24 14.39 49.68
N ILE A 137 5.01 15.43 49.33
CA ILE A 137 4.51 16.56 48.55
C ILE A 137 4.57 16.22 47.07
N ASP A 138 3.45 16.42 46.39
CA ASP A 138 3.35 16.39 44.93
C ASP A 138 3.55 17.82 44.41
N GLU A 139 4.72 18.08 43.82
CA GLU A 139 5.13 19.41 43.37
C GLU A 139 4.14 20.02 42.37
N ALA A 140 3.91 21.33 42.50
CA ALA A 140 3.05 22.07 41.59
C ALA A 140 3.67 22.12 40.17
N VAL A 141 2.83 21.97 39.15
CA VAL A 141 3.24 22.12 37.75
C VAL A 141 2.59 23.39 37.22
N ALA A 142 3.40 24.40 36.85
CA ALA A 142 2.85 25.61 36.28
C ALA A 142 2.17 25.33 34.92
N ALA A 143 0.99 25.91 34.70
CA ALA A 143 0.31 25.82 33.41
C ALA A 143 1.12 26.51 32.31
N THR A 144 1.12 25.93 31.11
CA THR A 144 1.79 26.49 29.92
C THR A 144 0.77 27.11 28.96
N CYS A 145 1.17 27.51 27.76
CA CYS A 145 0.22 28.01 26.76
C CYS A 145 -0.73 26.92 26.25
N THR A 146 -0.27 25.66 26.18
CA THR A 146 -0.99 24.54 25.58
C THR A 146 -1.30 23.40 26.55
N GLY A 147 -0.52 23.26 27.62
CA GLY A 147 -0.70 22.22 28.65
C GLY A 147 -1.22 22.81 29.96
N ASP A 148 -2.21 22.13 30.55
CA ASP A 148 -2.68 22.41 31.89
C ASP A 148 -1.56 22.24 32.92
N GLY A 149 -1.61 23.05 33.98
CA GLY A 149 -0.80 22.90 35.18
C GLY A 149 -1.55 22.15 36.28
N LEU A 150 -0.86 21.92 37.39
CA LEU A 150 -1.39 21.29 38.59
C LEU A 150 -1.02 22.14 39.80
N THR A 151 -1.96 22.33 40.74
CA THR A 151 -1.63 22.87 42.06
C THR A 151 -0.73 21.88 42.81
N GLN A 152 -0.04 22.35 43.86
CA GLN A 152 0.62 21.43 44.78
C GLN A 152 -0.42 20.50 45.42
N GLY A 153 -0.03 19.25 45.69
CA GLY A 153 -0.84 18.27 46.41
C GLY A 153 0.02 17.47 47.38
N SER A 154 -0.57 16.45 47.99
CA SER A 154 0.19 15.49 48.80
C SER A 154 -0.49 14.13 48.88
N HIS A 155 0.33 13.10 49.03
CA HIS A 155 -0.12 11.73 49.26
C HIS A 155 0.65 11.07 50.40
N CYS A 156 0.11 9.98 50.93
CA CYS A 156 0.80 9.19 51.92
C CYS A 156 1.85 8.28 51.26
N LEU A 157 3.10 8.35 51.73
CA LEU A 157 4.19 7.49 51.25
C LEU A 157 3.89 5.98 51.36
N LYS A 158 3.11 5.59 52.37
CA LYS A 158 2.94 4.18 52.75
C LYS A 158 1.74 3.51 52.06
N CYS A 159 0.60 4.19 52.02
CA CYS A 159 -0.63 3.63 51.43
C CYS A 159 -1.00 4.25 50.08
N GLY A 160 -0.37 5.36 49.68
CA GLY A 160 -0.72 6.11 48.47
C GLY A 160 -2.02 6.90 48.57
N GLU A 161 -2.63 7.01 49.75
CA GLU A 161 -3.83 7.82 49.95
C GLU A 161 -3.53 9.29 49.64
N ILE A 162 -4.37 9.92 48.81
CA ILE A 162 -4.29 11.34 48.49
C ILE A 162 -4.76 12.11 49.71
N LEU A 163 -3.85 12.85 50.35
CA LEU A 163 -4.11 13.65 51.54
C LEU A 163 -4.58 15.05 51.17
N GLU A 164 -4.02 15.59 50.08
CA GLU A 164 -4.45 16.83 49.44
C GLU A 164 -4.41 16.64 47.92
N ALA A 165 -5.57 16.69 47.28
CA ALA A 165 -5.67 16.45 45.84
C ALA A 165 -5.14 17.64 45.03
N GLN A 166 -4.28 17.36 44.04
CA GLN A 166 -3.94 18.37 43.03
C GLN A 166 -5.19 18.74 42.22
N THR A 167 -5.32 20.03 41.91
CA THR A 167 -6.36 20.55 41.04
C THR A 167 -5.74 21.07 39.74
N VAL A 168 -6.49 20.96 38.64
CA VAL A 168 -6.04 21.38 37.32
C VAL A 168 -6.05 22.91 37.24
N ILE A 169 -4.91 23.49 36.86
CA ILE A 169 -4.79 24.89 36.47
C ILE A 169 -4.91 24.91 34.94
N PRO A 170 -5.99 25.47 34.35
CA PRO A 170 -6.16 25.44 32.90
C PRO A 170 -4.98 26.07 32.15
N ALA A 171 -4.65 25.52 30.98
CA ALA A 171 -3.66 26.08 30.07
C ALA A 171 -3.93 27.58 29.85
N THR A 172 -2.87 28.38 29.93
CA THR A 172 -2.99 29.83 29.95
C THR A 172 -3.35 30.44 28.59
N GLY A 173 -3.35 29.62 27.52
CA GLY A 173 -3.57 30.04 26.15
C GLY A 173 -2.44 30.91 25.59
N HIS A 174 -2.48 31.11 24.28
CA HIS A 174 -1.55 32.01 23.60
C HIS A 174 -2.08 33.45 23.61
N ARG A 175 -1.16 34.39 23.82
CA ARG A 175 -1.38 35.82 23.56
C ARG A 175 -0.38 36.27 22.52
N TYR A 176 -0.83 36.38 21.27
CA TYR A 176 0.04 36.73 20.14
C TYR A 176 0.13 38.25 19.96
N ALA A 177 1.35 38.76 19.85
CA ALA A 177 1.66 40.12 19.42
C ALA A 177 2.58 40.03 18.20
N GLY A 178 2.17 40.64 17.08
CA GLY A 178 2.93 40.55 15.82
C GLY A 178 3.13 39.10 15.32
N GLY A 179 2.17 38.21 15.60
CA GLY A 179 2.26 36.80 15.20
C GLY A 179 3.08 35.90 16.12
N THR A 180 3.72 36.44 17.17
CA THR A 180 4.51 35.65 18.14
C THR A 180 3.88 35.70 19.53
N CYS A 181 3.81 34.56 20.22
CA CYS A 181 3.27 34.45 21.56
C CYS A 181 4.22 35.11 22.56
N GLU A 182 3.74 36.12 23.29
CA GLU A 182 4.55 36.88 24.25
C GLU A 182 5.10 36.02 25.40
N LYS A 183 4.46 34.88 25.68
CA LYS A 183 4.82 34.00 26.81
C LYS A 183 5.79 32.88 26.45
N CYS A 184 5.53 32.18 25.34
CA CYS A 184 6.28 30.97 24.97
C CYS A 184 7.09 31.11 23.67
N GLY A 185 6.96 32.22 22.95
CA GLY A 185 7.65 32.41 21.68
C GLY A 185 7.08 31.61 20.50
N ASP A 186 5.97 30.88 20.67
CA ASP A 186 5.30 30.21 19.56
C ASP A 186 4.88 31.22 18.47
N ILE A 187 5.13 30.91 17.21
CA ILE A 187 4.90 31.81 16.07
C ILE A 187 3.66 31.34 15.33
N LEU A 188 2.54 32.04 15.43
CA LEU A 188 1.29 31.76 14.71
C LEU A 188 1.40 32.09 13.23
N TYR A 189 2.06 33.20 12.88
CA TYR A 189 2.26 33.60 11.50
C TYR A 189 3.55 34.39 11.32
N ILE A 190 4.05 34.42 10.09
CA ILE A 190 5.11 35.34 9.66
C ILE A 190 4.60 36.22 8.52
N GLU A 191 5.23 37.38 8.33
CA GLU A 191 4.92 38.30 7.24
C GLU A 191 6.19 38.59 6.44
N MET A 192 6.13 38.40 5.13
CA MET A 192 7.25 38.62 4.21
C MET A 192 6.69 39.16 2.90
N ASP A 193 7.30 40.21 2.35
CA ASP A 193 6.91 40.83 1.07
C ASP A 193 5.43 41.20 0.98
N GLY A 194 4.84 41.66 2.09
CA GLY A 194 3.41 42.03 2.16
C GLY A 194 2.45 40.84 2.25
N ILE A 195 2.96 39.62 2.38
CA ILE A 195 2.18 38.38 2.45
C ILE A 195 2.30 37.80 3.85
N ARG A 196 1.17 37.36 4.41
CA ARG A 196 1.07 36.64 5.68
C ARG A 196 0.97 35.14 5.43
N TYR A 197 1.78 34.39 6.19
CA TYR A 197 1.80 32.93 6.22
C TYR A 197 1.37 32.47 7.61
N THR A 198 0.14 31.94 7.74
CA THR A 198 -0.48 31.59 9.02
C THR A 198 -0.47 30.08 9.23
N LYS A 199 0.00 29.62 10.40
CA LYS A 199 -0.14 28.23 10.83
C LYS A 199 -1.59 27.95 11.18
N VAL A 200 -2.11 26.86 10.64
CA VAL A 200 -3.43 26.35 10.96
C VAL A 200 -3.27 24.88 11.29
N GLU A 201 -3.71 24.49 12.49
CA GLU A 201 -3.71 23.09 12.92
C GLU A 201 -5.11 22.52 12.73
N ASP A 202 -5.19 21.38 12.03
CA ASP A 202 -6.46 20.65 11.90
C ASP A 202 -6.79 19.86 13.18
N LEU A 203 -8.00 19.30 13.24
CA LEU A 203 -8.44 18.50 14.39
C LEU A 203 -7.61 17.21 14.62
N SER A 204 -6.76 16.84 13.66
CA SER A 204 -5.86 15.68 13.75
C SER A 204 -4.44 16.06 14.17
N GLY A 205 -4.18 17.34 14.45
CA GLY A 205 -2.86 17.85 14.80
C GLY A 205 -1.94 18.09 13.60
N ASN A 206 -2.43 18.04 12.36
CA ASN A 206 -1.61 18.38 11.20
C ASN A 206 -1.57 19.90 11.05
N VAL A 207 -0.35 20.45 11.03
CA VAL A 207 -0.12 21.87 10.80
C VAL A 207 0.05 22.14 9.31
N THR A 208 -0.83 22.97 8.75
CA THR A 208 -0.75 23.53 7.40
C THR A 208 -0.42 25.01 7.46
N VAL A 209 0.18 25.55 6.39
CA VAL A 209 0.39 27.00 6.26
C VAL A 209 -0.53 27.57 5.19
N HIS A 210 -1.29 28.56 5.63
CA HIS A 210 -2.26 29.31 4.84
C HIS A 210 -1.69 30.66 4.44
N VAL A 211 -2.03 31.14 3.25
CA VAL A 211 -1.50 32.38 2.69
C VAL A 211 -2.60 33.41 2.49
N SER A 212 -2.34 34.64 2.94
CA SER A 212 -3.13 35.83 2.63
C SER A 212 -2.24 37.05 2.42
N ALA A 213 -2.74 38.11 1.81
CA ALA A 213 -2.16 39.43 1.95
C ALA A 213 -2.14 39.82 3.44
N LYS A 214 -1.11 40.57 3.82
CA LYS A 214 -1.06 41.20 5.13
C LYS A 214 -2.24 42.17 5.26
N PRO A 215 -2.92 42.24 6.43
CA PRO A 215 -4.00 43.20 6.64
C PRO A 215 -3.55 44.63 6.32
N GLU A 216 -4.40 45.36 5.60
CA GLU A 216 -4.19 46.75 5.15
C GLU A 216 -3.06 46.94 4.11
N GLU A 217 -2.37 45.86 3.72
CA GLU A 217 -1.34 45.90 2.69
C GLU A 217 -1.96 46.03 1.29
N LYS A 218 -1.32 46.85 0.44
CA LYS A 218 -1.65 46.98 -0.98
C LYS A 218 -0.50 46.41 -1.80
N ILE A 219 -0.62 45.13 -2.13
CA ILE A 219 0.36 44.41 -2.91
C ILE A 219 0.29 44.86 -4.37
N SER A 220 1.45 45.13 -4.97
CA SER A 220 1.54 45.50 -6.37
C SER A 220 2.65 44.73 -7.10
N GLY A 221 2.47 44.52 -8.40
CA GLY A 221 3.43 43.79 -9.23
C GLY A 221 3.33 42.27 -9.07
N LYS A 222 4.48 41.60 -9.04
CA LYS A 222 4.58 40.14 -9.09
C LYS A 222 4.79 39.56 -7.68
N VAL A 223 4.09 38.47 -7.40
CA VAL A 223 4.18 37.71 -6.15
C VAL A 223 4.63 36.29 -6.43
N ASP A 224 5.67 35.84 -5.76
CA ASP A 224 6.14 34.46 -5.80
C ASP A 224 5.89 33.79 -4.43
N ILE A 225 4.90 32.90 -4.36
CA ILE A 225 4.60 32.18 -3.11
C ILE A 225 5.58 31.01 -2.97
N PRO A 226 6.35 30.93 -1.87
CA PRO A 226 7.30 29.85 -1.66
C PRO A 226 6.58 28.54 -1.29
N ALA A 227 7.19 27.40 -1.62
CA ALA A 227 6.61 26.09 -1.29
C ALA A 227 6.67 25.78 0.21
N GLU A 228 7.62 26.40 0.91
CA GLU A 228 7.90 26.22 2.32
C GLU A 228 8.28 27.56 2.93
N VAL A 229 7.97 27.73 4.22
CA VAL A 229 8.39 28.88 5.03
C VAL A 229 8.92 28.41 6.38
N THR A 230 9.88 29.14 6.92
CA THR A 230 10.47 28.83 8.23
C THR A 230 9.91 29.77 9.28
N MET A 231 9.37 29.21 10.35
CA MET A 231 8.86 29.95 11.51
C MET A 231 9.61 29.46 12.75
N GLY A 232 10.54 30.27 13.26
CA GLY A 232 11.50 29.83 14.29
C GLY A 232 12.49 28.83 13.70
N ASP A 233 12.69 27.70 14.38
CA ASP A 233 13.61 26.65 13.92
C ASP A 233 12.92 25.56 13.07
N THR A 234 11.64 25.73 12.74
CA THR A 234 10.84 24.73 12.02
C THR A 234 10.39 25.24 10.66
N THR A 235 10.51 24.39 9.65
CA THR A 235 10.05 24.64 8.28
C THR A 235 8.71 23.97 8.03
N TYR A 236 7.77 24.72 7.48
CA TYR A 236 6.40 24.30 7.21
C TYR A 236 6.10 24.40 5.72
N THR A 237 5.31 23.46 5.21
CA THR A 237 4.85 23.46 3.82
C THR A 237 3.65 24.39 3.65
N VAL A 238 3.70 25.23 2.62
CA VAL A 238 2.61 26.16 2.24
C VAL A 238 1.61 25.42 1.36
N THR A 239 0.36 25.30 1.81
CA THR A 239 -0.61 24.37 1.21
C THR A 239 -1.94 25.01 0.79
N VAL A 240 -2.30 26.16 1.35
CA VAL A 240 -3.63 26.77 1.16
C VAL A 240 -3.51 28.26 0.85
N ILE A 241 -4.28 28.74 -0.12
CA ILE A 241 -4.59 30.16 -0.29
C ILE A 241 -5.94 30.42 0.38
N ASP A 242 -5.95 31.29 1.39
CA ASP A 242 -7.14 31.53 2.20
C ASP A 242 -8.30 32.19 1.44
N ALA A 243 -9.50 32.10 2.02
CA ALA A 243 -10.63 32.88 1.54
C ALA A 243 -10.33 34.39 1.64
N ASN A 244 -10.63 35.14 0.58
CA ASN A 244 -10.29 36.55 0.42
C ASN A 244 -8.79 36.88 0.53
N ALA A 245 -7.90 35.89 0.41
CA ALA A 245 -6.46 36.04 0.62
C ALA A 245 -5.88 37.29 -0.04
N PHE A 246 -6.16 37.49 -1.31
CA PHE A 246 -5.70 38.61 -2.13
C PHE A 246 -6.88 39.41 -2.69
N ALA A 247 -8.04 39.41 -2.03
CA ALA A 247 -9.20 40.15 -2.51
C ALA A 247 -8.87 41.66 -2.63
N ASP A 248 -9.35 42.27 -3.71
CA ASP A 248 -9.21 43.69 -4.05
C ASP A 248 -7.76 44.21 -4.12
N GLN A 249 -6.78 43.31 -4.32
CA GLN A 249 -5.39 43.67 -4.57
C GLN A 249 -5.22 44.16 -6.01
N THR A 250 -5.78 45.32 -6.34
CA THR A 250 -5.87 45.85 -7.72
C THR A 250 -4.51 46.17 -8.34
N GLY A 251 -3.43 46.21 -7.57
CA GLY A 251 -2.07 46.40 -8.07
C GLY A 251 -1.35 45.10 -8.45
N LEU A 252 -1.90 43.93 -8.08
CA LEU A 252 -1.29 42.62 -8.27
C LEU A 252 -1.38 42.21 -9.74
N THR A 253 -0.23 42.05 -10.40
CA THR A 253 -0.17 41.75 -11.85
C THR A 253 0.18 40.30 -12.15
N TYR A 254 0.91 39.62 -11.26
CA TYR A 254 1.29 38.22 -11.48
C TYR A 254 1.44 37.44 -10.18
N VAL A 255 1.01 36.16 -10.17
CA VAL A 255 1.19 35.28 -9.01
C VAL A 255 1.79 33.93 -9.42
N THR A 256 2.89 33.53 -8.79
CA THR A 256 3.42 32.16 -8.90
C THR A 256 3.02 31.33 -7.69
N LEU A 257 2.28 30.25 -7.93
CA LEU A 257 1.89 29.27 -6.92
C LEU A 257 2.84 28.05 -6.94
N PRO A 258 3.34 27.61 -5.78
CA PRO A 258 4.20 26.45 -5.68
C PRO A 258 3.41 25.16 -5.91
N LYS A 259 4.11 24.04 -6.12
CA LYS A 259 3.51 22.72 -6.34
C LYS A 259 2.74 22.16 -5.13
N THR A 260 2.91 22.80 -3.97
CA THR A 260 2.39 22.37 -2.66
C THR A 260 1.00 22.93 -2.37
N ILE A 261 0.52 23.92 -3.12
CA ILE A 261 -0.84 24.43 -2.98
C ILE A 261 -1.84 23.35 -3.40
N THR A 262 -2.76 23.04 -2.51
CA THR A 262 -3.81 22.04 -2.70
C THR A 262 -5.20 22.65 -2.73
N ASN A 263 -5.39 23.82 -2.12
CA ASN A 263 -6.69 24.48 -2.02
C ASN A 263 -6.58 26.01 -2.22
N ILE A 264 -7.57 26.58 -2.91
CA ILE A 264 -7.76 28.02 -3.12
C ILE A 264 -9.17 28.39 -2.66
N GLY A 265 -9.24 29.20 -1.60
CA GLY A 265 -10.48 29.56 -0.93
C GLY A 265 -11.41 30.49 -1.71
N ASN A 266 -12.62 30.70 -1.16
CA ASN A 266 -13.63 31.58 -1.75
C ASN A 266 -13.07 33.00 -1.90
N LYS A 267 -13.32 33.61 -3.06
CA LYS A 267 -12.87 34.98 -3.36
C LYS A 267 -11.37 35.25 -3.17
N ALA A 268 -10.54 34.22 -3.20
CA ALA A 268 -9.11 34.34 -2.91
C ALA A 268 -8.39 35.42 -3.74
N PHE A 269 -8.81 35.65 -4.99
CA PHE A 269 -8.28 36.67 -5.89
C PHE A 269 -9.38 37.60 -6.41
N ALA A 270 -10.54 37.66 -5.75
CA ALA A 270 -11.66 38.47 -6.22
C ALA A 270 -11.25 39.95 -6.33
N GLY A 271 -11.66 40.64 -7.40
CA GLY A 271 -11.34 42.06 -7.60
C GLY A 271 -9.87 42.36 -7.92
N CYS A 272 -9.01 41.36 -8.16
CA CYS A 272 -7.65 41.57 -8.67
C CYS A 272 -7.67 41.98 -10.15
N THR A 273 -8.10 43.22 -10.44
CA THR A 273 -8.40 43.70 -11.79
C THR A 273 -7.18 43.86 -12.71
N SER A 274 -5.97 43.97 -12.15
CA SER A 274 -4.73 44.10 -12.93
C SER A 274 -3.97 42.78 -13.08
N LEU A 275 -4.56 41.65 -12.68
CA LEU A 275 -3.92 40.35 -12.76
C LEU A 275 -3.80 39.89 -14.23
N GLU A 276 -2.62 40.04 -14.81
CA GLU A 276 -2.32 39.65 -16.19
C GLU A 276 -2.08 38.14 -16.31
N GLY A 277 -1.55 37.52 -15.26
CA GLY A 277 -1.34 36.08 -15.28
C GLY A 277 -0.96 35.43 -13.97
N MET A 278 -0.94 34.09 -14.01
CA MET A 278 -0.44 33.28 -12.90
C MET A 278 0.40 32.10 -13.42
N LYS A 279 1.35 31.64 -12.61
CA LYS A 279 2.08 30.39 -12.87
C LYS A 279 1.77 29.38 -11.77
N PHE A 280 1.25 28.22 -12.14
CA PHE A 280 1.05 27.11 -11.22
C PHE A 280 2.19 26.11 -11.43
N LYS A 281 2.85 25.68 -10.35
CA LYS A 281 3.91 24.65 -10.42
C LYS A 281 3.37 23.22 -10.16
N ALA A 282 2.09 23.07 -9.80
CA ALA A 282 1.48 21.77 -9.51
C ALA A 282 1.05 21.03 -10.79
N LYS A 283 1.46 19.76 -10.93
CA LYS A 283 1.05 18.89 -12.06
C LYS A 283 -0.43 18.54 -12.06
N THR A 284 -1.07 18.60 -10.90
CA THR A 284 -2.52 18.43 -10.75
C THR A 284 -3.06 19.73 -10.22
N ALA A 285 -4.16 20.20 -10.81
CA ALA A 285 -4.82 21.43 -10.36
C ALA A 285 -5.19 21.33 -8.87
N PRO A 286 -4.97 22.40 -8.09
CA PRO A 286 -5.54 22.49 -6.76
C PRO A 286 -7.07 22.58 -6.83
N GLU A 287 -7.74 22.26 -5.74
CA GLU A 287 -9.18 22.52 -5.61
C GLU A 287 -9.38 24.02 -5.40
N ALA A 288 -10.25 24.64 -6.20
CA ALA A 288 -10.54 26.06 -6.09
C ALA A 288 -12.05 26.30 -5.93
N ALA A 289 -12.39 27.27 -5.10
CA ALA A 289 -13.76 27.76 -4.96
C ALA A 289 -14.29 28.36 -6.27
N GLU A 290 -15.61 28.28 -6.48
CA GLU A 290 -16.25 28.74 -7.72
C GLU A 290 -16.14 30.25 -7.93
N ASP A 291 -16.03 31.04 -6.86
CA ASP A 291 -15.91 32.50 -6.85
C ASP A 291 -14.47 33.00 -6.60
N ALA A 292 -13.48 32.09 -6.63
CA ALA A 292 -12.09 32.41 -6.26
C ALA A 292 -11.49 33.56 -7.09
N TRP A 293 -11.94 33.78 -8.32
CA TRP A 293 -11.48 34.84 -9.23
C TRP A 293 -12.62 35.79 -9.64
N GLU A 294 -13.65 35.95 -8.82
CA GLU A 294 -14.78 36.85 -9.12
C GLU A 294 -14.28 38.28 -9.43
N GLY A 295 -14.51 38.75 -10.67
CA GLY A 295 -14.07 40.08 -11.10
C GLY A 295 -12.54 40.27 -11.19
N ALA A 296 -11.78 39.18 -11.19
CA ALA A 296 -10.33 39.18 -11.30
C ALA A 296 -9.87 39.06 -12.76
N GLY A 297 -8.65 39.51 -13.02
CA GLY A 297 -7.99 39.30 -14.30
C GLY A 297 -8.19 40.43 -15.31
N THR A 298 -7.19 40.62 -16.18
CA THR A 298 -7.30 41.43 -17.40
C THR A 298 -8.04 40.67 -18.51
N GLY A 299 -8.36 41.35 -19.62
CA GLY A 299 -9.01 40.71 -20.77
C GLY A 299 -8.20 39.58 -21.43
N ASP A 300 -6.89 39.55 -21.19
CA ASP A 300 -5.92 38.55 -21.67
C ASP A 300 -5.33 37.69 -20.53
N PHE A 301 -6.02 37.65 -19.38
CA PHE A 301 -5.59 36.91 -18.19
C PHE A 301 -5.20 35.46 -18.53
N THR A 302 -3.94 35.10 -18.27
CA THR A 302 -3.36 33.82 -18.65
C THR A 302 -2.81 33.04 -17.47
N ILE A 303 -3.16 31.76 -17.36
CA ILE A 303 -2.58 30.83 -16.38
C ILE A 303 -1.63 29.86 -17.09
N ILE A 304 -0.37 29.87 -16.66
CA ILE A 304 0.68 28.98 -17.15
C ILE A 304 0.78 27.78 -16.21
N THR A 305 0.80 26.58 -16.77
CA THR A 305 0.82 25.30 -16.04
C THR A 305 1.98 24.42 -16.48
N PRO A 306 2.45 23.47 -15.66
CA PRO A 306 3.53 22.57 -16.04
C PRO A 306 3.17 21.75 -17.27
N LYS A 307 4.17 21.31 -18.02
CA LYS A 307 3.95 20.36 -19.12
C LYS A 307 3.24 19.11 -18.61
N ASN A 308 2.27 18.62 -19.38
CA ASN A 308 1.43 17.48 -19.04
C ASN A 308 0.57 17.68 -17.77
N ALA A 309 0.23 18.92 -17.43
CA ALA A 309 -0.67 19.23 -16.31
C ALA A 309 -2.05 18.57 -16.45
N GLN A 310 -2.69 18.30 -15.31
CA GLN A 310 -3.93 17.55 -15.23
C GLN A 310 -5.01 18.32 -14.48
N ASP A 311 -6.25 18.17 -14.97
CA ASP A 311 -7.48 18.61 -14.31
C ASP A 311 -7.67 20.14 -14.18
N TYR A 312 -6.84 20.93 -14.88
CA TYR A 312 -6.92 22.39 -14.96
C TYR A 312 -8.11 22.93 -15.77
N TYR A 313 -8.92 22.09 -16.42
CA TYR A 313 -10.17 22.52 -17.06
C TYR A 313 -11.13 23.19 -16.06
N SER A 314 -11.04 22.80 -14.79
CA SER A 314 -11.85 23.36 -13.71
C SER A 314 -11.39 24.78 -13.38
N ILE A 315 -10.07 24.96 -13.21
CA ILE A 315 -9.41 26.25 -13.02
C ILE A 315 -9.73 27.19 -14.19
N GLU A 316 -9.56 26.76 -15.44
CA GLU A 316 -9.92 27.54 -16.63
C GLU A 316 -11.36 28.07 -16.57
N LYS A 317 -12.30 27.21 -16.15
CA LYS A 317 -13.72 27.57 -16.04
C LYS A 317 -13.99 28.58 -14.93
N VAL A 318 -13.41 28.40 -13.74
CA VAL A 318 -13.70 29.27 -12.58
C VAL A 318 -12.91 30.57 -12.61
N SER A 319 -11.73 30.58 -13.26
CA SER A 319 -10.91 31.78 -13.37
C SER A 319 -11.26 32.65 -14.57
N GLY A 320 -11.87 32.06 -15.62
CA GLY A 320 -12.09 32.75 -16.90
C GLY A 320 -10.80 33.00 -17.69
N ALA A 321 -9.66 32.52 -17.19
CA ALA A 321 -8.35 32.71 -17.80
C ALA A 321 -8.15 31.81 -19.03
N THR A 322 -7.27 32.23 -19.93
CA THR A 322 -6.68 31.30 -20.90
C THR A 322 -5.65 30.43 -20.20
N VAL A 323 -5.85 29.11 -20.18
CA VAL A 323 -4.89 28.16 -19.58
C VAL A 323 -4.01 27.53 -20.65
N ARG A 324 -2.68 27.62 -20.48
CA ARG A 324 -1.69 26.99 -21.37
C ARG A 324 -0.56 26.30 -20.62
N GLU A 325 0.11 25.35 -21.28
CA GLU A 325 1.34 24.74 -20.75
C GLU A 325 2.55 25.67 -20.96
N GLU A 326 3.57 25.52 -20.12
CA GLU A 326 4.86 26.20 -20.29
C GLU A 326 5.56 25.75 -21.58
N THR A 327 6.28 26.67 -22.23
CA THR A 327 7.17 26.33 -23.34
C THR A 327 8.42 25.56 -22.85
N ASP A 328 9.22 25.02 -23.76
CA ASP A 328 10.53 24.43 -23.38
C ASP A 328 11.45 25.46 -22.71
N GLU A 329 11.33 26.74 -23.05
CA GLU A 329 12.14 27.84 -22.51
C GLU A 329 11.64 28.34 -21.13
N GLU A 330 10.36 28.12 -20.80
CA GLU A 330 9.72 28.64 -19.57
C GLU A 330 9.80 27.68 -18.37
N HIS A 331 10.02 26.37 -18.60
CA HIS A 331 9.97 25.35 -17.54
C HIS A 331 11.31 25.06 -16.88
N VAL A 332 11.28 24.87 -15.55
CA VAL A 332 12.42 24.41 -14.76
C VAL A 332 12.41 22.88 -14.76
N HIS A 333 13.56 22.26 -14.99
CA HIS A 333 13.66 20.80 -15.07
C HIS A 333 13.68 20.13 -13.69
N ASP A 334 12.68 19.30 -13.36
CA ASP A 334 12.77 18.30 -12.27
C ASP A 334 13.52 17.06 -12.75
N MET A 335 14.85 17.06 -12.59
CA MET A 335 15.72 16.00 -13.12
C MET A 335 15.73 14.74 -12.25
N GLN A 336 15.45 13.62 -12.88
CA GLN A 336 15.76 12.30 -12.36
C GLN A 336 17.08 11.79 -12.93
N LYS A 337 18.07 11.58 -12.05
CA LYS A 337 19.35 10.97 -12.40
C LYS A 337 19.24 9.45 -12.60
N TYR A 338 19.98 8.94 -13.57
CA TYR A 338 20.22 7.52 -13.83
C TYR A 338 21.73 7.28 -13.89
N ASP A 339 22.26 6.51 -12.94
CA ASP A 339 23.70 6.26 -12.84
C ASP A 339 24.22 5.41 -14.00
N ALA A 340 25.48 5.63 -14.37
CA ALA A 340 26.16 4.84 -15.38
C ALA A 340 26.25 3.37 -14.95
N LYS A 341 26.00 2.46 -15.92
CA LYS A 341 26.20 1.03 -15.75
C LYS A 341 27.26 0.58 -16.74
N ALA A 342 28.35 -0.02 -16.25
CA ALA A 342 29.38 -0.58 -17.10
C ALA A 342 28.81 -1.72 -17.98
N GLN A 343 29.37 -1.84 -19.19
CA GLN A 343 29.11 -2.97 -20.08
C GLN A 343 29.83 -4.23 -19.56
N THR A 344 29.30 -5.41 -19.86
CA THR A 344 29.99 -6.70 -19.68
C THR A 344 30.05 -7.45 -21.01
N CYS A 345 30.68 -8.63 -21.06
CA CYS A 345 30.71 -9.46 -22.26
C CYS A 345 29.33 -9.85 -22.78
N THR A 346 28.35 -10.03 -21.88
CA THR A 346 27.02 -10.55 -22.22
C THR A 346 25.90 -9.54 -22.00
N GLN A 347 26.15 -8.44 -21.28
CA GLN A 347 25.15 -7.43 -20.97
C GLN A 347 25.63 -6.04 -21.37
N GLY A 348 24.73 -5.27 -21.98
CA GLY A 348 24.97 -3.85 -22.23
C GLY A 348 24.96 -3.03 -20.94
N GLY A 349 25.50 -1.83 -21.05
CA GLY A 349 25.52 -0.82 -20.00
C GLY A 349 24.70 0.42 -20.37
N ASN A 350 24.98 1.51 -19.67
CA ASN A 350 24.56 2.86 -20.04
C ASN A 350 25.56 3.89 -19.52
N ILE A 351 25.66 5.04 -20.19
CA ILE A 351 26.29 6.23 -19.59
C ILE A 351 25.36 6.81 -18.51
N GLU A 352 25.89 7.74 -17.71
CA GLU A 352 25.05 8.54 -16.82
C GLU A 352 24.14 9.46 -17.64
N TYR A 353 22.88 9.61 -17.23
CA TYR A 353 21.94 10.53 -17.88
C TYR A 353 20.84 11.00 -16.91
N TYR A 354 20.12 12.02 -17.33
CA TYR A 354 19.05 12.66 -16.57
C TYR A 354 17.76 12.66 -17.40
N ILE A 355 16.61 12.43 -16.78
CA ILE A 355 15.31 12.62 -17.42
C ILE A 355 14.57 13.71 -16.66
N CYS A 356 14.15 14.76 -17.36
CA CYS A 356 13.25 15.74 -16.79
C CYS A 356 11.87 15.11 -16.62
N ARG A 357 11.37 15.06 -15.37
CA ARG A 357 10.07 14.49 -15.02
C ARG A 357 8.88 15.32 -15.51
N ASP A 358 9.12 16.53 -15.98
CA ASP A 358 8.09 17.47 -16.43
C ASP A 358 7.90 17.42 -17.95
N CYS A 359 9.00 17.43 -18.72
CA CYS A 359 8.96 17.46 -20.17
C CYS A 359 9.30 16.12 -20.85
N ASP A 360 9.70 15.10 -20.08
CA ASP A 360 10.13 13.77 -20.54
C ASP A 360 11.34 13.79 -21.50
N ASN A 361 12.07 14.89 -21.59
CA ASN A 361 13.31 14.97 -22.36
C ASN A 361 14.49 14.38 -21.56
N VAL A 362 15.49 13.86 -22.27
CA VAL A 362 16.68 13.23 -21.70
C VAL A 362 17.89 14.14 -21.89
N TYR A 363 18.75 14.19 -20.88
CA TYR A 363 19.89 15.10 -20.81
C TYR A 363 21.15 14.36 -20.37
N ALA A 364 22.28 14.80 -20.89
CA ALA A 364 23.60 14.32 -20.48
C ALA A 364 24.13 15.01 -19.22
N ASP A 365 23.45 16.08 -18.77
CA ASP A 365 23.83 16.94 -17.65
C ASP A 365 22.65 17.18 -16.70
N ALA A 366 22.97 17.52 -15.45
CA ALA A 366 21.97 17.76 -14.41
C ALA A 366 21.23 19.10 -14.61
N GLU A 367 21.82 20.04 -15.35
CA GLU A 367 21.26 21.37 -15.60
C GLU A 367 20.23 21.40 -16.74
N GLY A 368 20.13 20.31 -17.52
CA GLY A 368 19.20 20.21 -18.65
C GLY A 368 19.58 21.01 -19.88
N LYS A 369 20.87 21.34 -20.05
CA LYS A 369 21.36 22.13 -21.18
C LYS A 369 21.76 21.27 -22.37
N LYS A 370 22.16 20.03 -22.15
CA LYS A 370 22.66 19.09 -23.15
C LYS A 370 21.66 17.96 -23.37
N GLY A 371 20.61 18.27 -24.11
CA GLY A 371 19.63 17.28 -24.56
C GLY A 371 20.30 16.17 -25.36
N ILE A 372 19.96 14.91 -25.04
CA ILE A 372 20.40 13.71 -25.76
C ILE A 372 19.20 12.82 -26.02
N LEU A 373 19.37 11.82 -26.90
CA LEU A 373 18.35 10.80 -27.06
C LEU A 373 18.54 9.73 -25.98
N LEU A 374 17.43 9.17 -25.47
CA LEU A 374 17.51 8.06 -24.53
C LEU A 374 18.34 6.88 -25.10
N ILE A 375 18.31 6.69 -26.43
CA ILE A 375 19.10 5.65 -27.08
C ILE A 375 20.61 5.90 -27.01
N ASP A 376 21.04 7.17 -27.03
CA ASP A 376 22.46 7.54 -26.93
C ASP A 376 23.02 7.24 -25.53
N THR A 377 22.13 7.00 -24.56
CA THR A 377 22.53 6.58 -23.21
C THR A 377 22.98 5.12 -23.17
N HIS A 378 22.55 4.29 -24.13
CA HIS A 378 22.74 2.85 -24.09
C HIS A 378 24.09 2.42 -24.65
N LEU A 379 24.72 1.49 -23.94
CA LEU A 379 26.01 0.93 -24.26
C LEU A 379 25.86 -0.57 -24.60
N GLN A 380 26.33 -1.03 -25.75
CA GLN A 380 26.23 -2.45 -26.16
C GLN A 380 27.09 -3.36 -25.28
N PRO A 381 26.80 -4.67 -25.19
CA PRO A 381 27.74 -5.63 -24.60
C PRO A 381 29.09 -5.58 -25.30
N LEU A 382 30.17 -5.79 -24.56
CA LEU A 382 31.54 -5.81 -25.10
C LEU A 382 31.78 -6.98 -26.06
N GLY A 383 30.95 -8.03 -25.96
CA GLY A 383 31.24 -9.33 -26.55
C GLY A 383 32.36 -10.07 -25.79
N HIS A 384 32.47 -11.36 -26.08
CA HIS A 384 33.57 -12.17 -25.57
C HIS A 384 34.83 -11.92 -26.39
N ASP A 385 35.93 -11.73 -25.67
CA ASP A 385 37.29 -11.66 -26.20
C ASP A 385 37.98 -12.96 -25.85
N TRP A 386 37.94 -13.91 -26.77
CA TRP A 386 38.44 -15.27 -26.56
C TRP A 386 39.96 -15.33 -26.73
N GLU A 387 40.62 -16.08 -25.86
CA GLU A 387 42.02 -16.45 -26.03
C GLU A 387 42.21 -17.33 -27.28
N SER A 388 43.42 -17.37 -27.83
CA SER A 388 43.72 -18.21 -29.00
C SER A 388 44.00 -19.67 -28.62
N ASP A 389 44.53 -19.87 -27.42
CA ASP A 389 45.11 -21.14 -26.99
C ASP A 389 44.20 -21.84 -25.98
N PHE A 390 44.23 -23.16 -25.98
CA PHE A 390 43.52 -23.96 -25.00
C PHE A 390 44.29 -23.97 -23.67
N THR A 391 43.58 -23.76 -22.58
CA THR A 391 44.11 -23.97 -21.23
C THR A 391 43.52 -25.24 -20.63
N ILE A 392 44.35 -25.99 -19.89
CA ILE A 392 43.90 -27.17 -19.17
C ILE A 392 43.08 -26.74 -17.96
N ASP A 393 41.77 -27.00 -18.00
CA ASP A 393 40.85 -26.73 -16.89
C ASP A 393 40.89 -27.84 -15.84
N THR A 394 41.03 -29.08 -16.31
CA THR A 394 41.11 -30.27 -15.47
C THR A 394 42.08 -31.25 -16.11
N PRO A 395 43.19 -31.61 -15.45
CA PRO A 395 44.16 -32.54 -16.03
C PRO A 395 43.56 -33.95 -16.13
N ALA A 396 43.89 -34.66 -17.21
CA ALA A 396 43.53 -36.07 -17.36
C ALA A 396 44.34 -36.95 -16.38
N THR A 397 43.73 -38.05 -15.91
CA THR A 397 44.40 -39.07 -15.10
C THR A 397 44.25 -40.44 -15.75
N ALA A 398 44.98 -41.44 -15.25
CA ALA A 398 44.93 -42.82 -15.75
C ALA A 398 43.52 -43.46 -15.71
N THR A 399 42.57 -42.87 -14.96
CA THR A 399 41.21 -43.40 -14.82
C THR A 399 40.12 -42.39 -15.18
N THR A 400 40.47 -41.14 -15.48
CA THR A 400 39.49 -40.06 -15.75
C THR A 400 39.95 -39.15 -16.87
N GLN A 401 39.06 -38.83 -17.81
CA GLN A 401 39.32 -37.83 -18.85
C GLN A 401 39.54 -36.44 -18.24
N GLY A 402 40.50 -35.71 -18.79
CA GLY A 402 40.72 -34.29 -18.53
C GLY A 402 39.85 -33.39 -19.42
N GLU A 403 39.86 -32.10 -19.14
CA GLU A 403 39.11 -31.07 -19.84
C GLU A 403 40.00 -29.86 -20.12
N LYS A 404 39.98 -29.37 -21.36
CA LYS A 404 40.61 -28.11 -21.76
C LYS A 404 39.61 -27.24 -22.51
N SER A 405 39.72 -25.92 -22.37
CA SER A 405 38.82 -24.95 -23.00
C SER A 405 39.55 -23.66 -23.34
N ILE A 406 38.88 -22.79 -24.12
CA ILE A 406 39.33 -21.43 -24.38
C ILE A 406 38.55 -20.49 -23.48
N HIS A 407 39.26 -19.60 -22.78
CA HIS A 407 38.64 -18.63 -21.88
C HIS A 407 38.50 -17.26 -22.53
N CYS A 408 37.50 -16.52 -22.09
CA CYS A 408 37.38 -15.11 -22.42
C CYS A 408 38.29 -14.27 -21.51
N ARG A 409 39.23 -13.50 -22.08
CA ARG A 409 40.15 -12.59 -21.36
C ARG A 409 39.45 -11.59 -20.43
N ARG A 410 38.21 -11.23 -20.76
CA ARG A 410 37.44 -10.20 -20.06
C ARG A 410 36.59 -10.74 -18.91
N CYS A 411 36.09 -11.98 -19.00
CA CYS A 411 35.13 -12.50 -18.03
C CYS A 411 35.38 -13.93 -17.55
N GLY A 412 36.39 -14.62 -18.10
CA GLY A 412 36.75 -15.99 -17.74
C GLY A 412 35.76 -17.06 -18.21
N GLU A 413 34.66 -16.68 -18.88
CA GLU A 413 33.71 -17.61 -19.50
C GLU A 413 34.45 -18.59 -20.41
N ARG A 414 33.94 -19.82 -20.52
CA ARG A 414 34.59 -20.94 -21.23
C ARG A 414 33.88 -21.24 -22.54
N SER A 415 34.64 -21.50 -23.59
CA SER A 415 34.14 -21.92 -24.89
C SER A 415 35.02 -23.02 -25.48
N ARG A 416 34.50 -23.72 -26.50
CA ARG A 416 35.18 -24.83 -27.17
C ARG A 416 35.73 -25.85 -26.16
N ILE A 417 34.90 -26.32 -25.24
CA ILE A 417 35.30 -27.29 -24.21
C ILE A 417 35.56 -28.65 -24.88
N VAL A 418 36.77 -29.20 -24.69
CA VAL A 418 37.20 -30.48 -25.24
C VAL A 418 37.64 -31.39 -24.09
N LYS A 419 37.15 -32.64 -24.09
CA LYS A 419 37.65 -33.68 -23.20
C LYS A 419 38.81 -34.43 -23.87
N TYR A 420 39.84 -34.75 -23.11
CA TYR A 420 41.02 -35.45 -23.60
C TYR A 420 41.46 -36.53 -22.61
N SER A 421 42.03 -37.61 -23.13
CA SER A 421 42.63 -38.68 -22.32
C SER A 421 44.15 -38.50 -22.28
N PRO A 422 44.87 -39.11 -21.32
CA PRO A 422 46.33 -38.98 -21.22
C PRO A 422 47.10 -39.45 -22.48
N GLU A 423 46.45 -40.21 -23.35
CA GLU A 423 46.98 -40.78 -24.60
C GLU A 423 46.86 -39.84 -25.81
N ASP A 424 46.18 -38.69 -25.67
CA ASP A 424 45.84 -37.76 -26.78
C ASP A 424 46.85 -36.60 -27.00
N GLU A 425 47.99 -36.56 -26.30
CA GLU A 425 49.07 -35.60 -26.57
C GLU A 425 49.99 -36.13 -27.69
N PRO A 426 50.22 -35.41 -28.82
CA PRO A 426 51.16 -35.84 -29.81
C PRO A 426 52.60 -35.58 -29.32
N ASP A 427 53.41 -36.64 -29.40
CA ASP A 427 54.85 -36.58 -29.27
C ASP A 427 55.43 -35.50 -30.22
N ALA A 428 56.39 -34.74 -29.70
CA ALA A 428 57.04 -33.65 -30.42
C ALA A 428 57.98 -34.16 -31.53
N SER A 429 57.44 -34.77 -32.59
CA SER A 429 58.18 -35.05 -33.84
C SER A 429 57.27 -35.58 -34.96
N ASN A 430 56.67 -34.69 -35.77
CA ASN A 430 56.73 -34.77 -37.25
C ASN A 430 55.84 -33.72 -37.92
N ALA A 431 56.41 -33.00 -38.87
CA ALA A 431 55.69 -32.26 -39.89
C ALA A 431 55.01 -33.25 -40.86
N GLY A 432 53.74 -33.01 -41.21
CA GLY A 432 53.05 -33.88 -42.16
C GLY A 432 51.59 -33.53 -42.37
N ASN A 433 51.35 -32.69 -43.39
CA ASN A 433 50.07 -32.42 -44.03
C ASN A 433 49.26 -33.71 -44.33
N SER A 434 47.96 -33.74 -43.99
CA SER A 434 46.81 -34.16 -44.86
C SER A 434 45.61 -34.76 -44.10
N GLY A 435 44.41 -34.29 -44.46
CA GLY A 435 43.34 -35.17 -44.93
C GLY A 435 42.29 -35.74 -43.96
N ASP A 436 41.32 -34.91 -43.58
CA ASP A 436 39.86 -35.12 -43.68
C ASP A 436 39.19 -36.41 -43.13
N SER A 437 38.25 -36.24 -42.19
CA SER A 437 36.81 -36.54 -42.40
C SER A 437 36.03 -36.60 -41.07
N ALA A 438 35.13 -35.63 -40.85
CA ALA A 438 33.97 -35.81 -39.97
C ALA A 438 32.81 -34.92 -40.44
N GLN A 439 31.66 -35.55 -40.57
CA GLN A 439 30.50 -35.10 -41.32
C GLN A 439 29.78 -33.89 -40.72
N LYS A 440 29.31 -33.02 -41.63
CA LYS A 440 28.33 -31.94 -41.41
C LYS A 440 26.96 -32.47 -40.99
N ALA A 441 26.33 -31.80 -40.03
CA ALA A 441 24.93 -31.40 -40.13
C ALA A 441 24.71 -30.05 -39.39
N PRO A 442 23.73 -29.22 -39.81
CA PRO A 442 23.86 -27.77 -39.83
C PRO A 442 22.94 -27.06 -38.83
N TYR A 443 23.38 -25.96 -38.20
CA TYR A 443 22.44 -24.88 -37.83
C TYR A 443 23.09 -23.52 -37.52
N TYR A 444 22.71 -22.54 -38.35
CA TYR A 444 22.60 -21.08 -38.15
C TYR A 444 23.34 -20.37 -37.00
N GLY A 445 24.21 -19.42 -37.39
CA GLY A 445 24.51 -18.23 -36.55
C GLY A 445 25.85 -17.56 -36.86
N GLY A 446 25.93 -16.88 -38.01
CA GLY A 446 27.00 -16.00 -38.52
C GLY A 446 28.20 -15.66 -37.63
N SER A 447 29.39 -16.01 -38.13
CA SER A 447 30.63 -15.32 -37.82
C SER A 447 30.62 -13.92 -38.44
N ASP A 448 31.24 -13.03 -37.67
CA ASP A 448 31.88 -11.78 -38.03
C ASP A 448 32.06 -11.50 -39.53
N ASP A 449 31.63 -10.30 -39.93
CA ASP A 449 32.45 -9.44 -40.75
C ASP A 449 32.41 -8.04 -40.12
N ASN A 450 33.57 -7.60 -39.63
CA ASN A 450 33.89 -6.19 -39.54
C ASN A 450 33.85 -5.64 -40.98
N GLU A 451 32.83 -4.86 -41.31
CA GLU A 451 32.99 -3.84 -42.36
C GLU A 451 33.29 -2.51 -41.67
N ASP A 452 34.58 -2.17 -41.69
CA ASP A 452 35.04 -0.79 -41.63
C ASP A 452 34.21 0.03 -42.63
N THR A 453 33.37 0.91 -42.11
CA THR A 453 32.69 1.92 -42.92
C THR A 453 33.21 3.28 -42.52
N GLU A 454 33.83 3.92 -43.50
CA GLU A 454 34.62 5.16 -43.46
C GLU A 454 33.84 6.43 -43.09
N ASP A 455 32.70 6.31 -42.41
CA ASP A 455 31.78 7.43 -42.14
C ASP A 455 31.14 7.42 -40.74
N GLY A 456 31.61 6.57 -39.82
CA GLY A 456 31.30 6.67 -38.38
C GLY A 456 29.83 6.54 -37.96
N LYS A 457 28.92 6.18 -38.87
CA LYS A 457 27.48 6.02 -38.57
C LYS A 457 27.14 4.57 -38.27
N ARG A 458 27.03 4.25 -36.97
CA ARG A 458 26.57 2.95 -36.47
C ARG A 458 25.08 2.74 -36.81
N TYR A 459 24.77 1.71 -37.61
CA TYR A 459 23.41 1.27 -37.89
C TYR A 459 22.86 0.41 -36.75
N TYR A 460 21.85 0.93 -36.05
CA TYR A 460 21.09 0.14 -35.08
C TYR A 460 20.18 -0.86 -35.82
N PHE A 461 20.19 -2.14 -35.44
CA PHE A 461 19.14 -3.09 -35.84
C PHE A 461 17.82 -2.72 -35.14
N TYR A 462 17.09 -1.76 -35.71
CA TYR A 462 15.79 -1.36 -35.22
C TYR A 462 14.75 -2.45 -35.49
N PHE A 463 13.93 -2.77 -34.50
CA PHE A 463 12.67 -3.44 -34.77
C PHE A 463 11.78 -2.45 -35.54
N SER A 464 11.50 -2.76 -36.80
CA SER A 464 10.62 -1.96 -37.64
C SER A 464 9.23 -1.85 -37.01
N LYS A 465 8.54 -0.74 -37.26
CA LYS A 465 7.13 -0.57 -36.89
C LYS A 465 6.34 -1.82 -37.31
N GLY A 466 5.55 -2.37 -36.38
CA GLY A 466 4.81 -3.61 -36.58
C GLY A 466 5.48 -4.87 -36.00
N SER A 467 6.79 -4.82 -35.71
CA SER A 467 7.51 -5.88 -34.99
C SER A 467 6.91 -6.13 -33.61
N SER A 468 7.02 -7.36 -33.12
CA SER A 468 6.49 -7.76 -31.82
C SER A 468 7.48 -8.54 -30.97
N PHE A 469 7.39 -8.39 -29.66
CA PHE A 469 8.21 -9.10 -28.69
C PHE A 469 7.38 -9.55 -27.49
N LYS A 470 7.92 -10.44 -26.65
CA LYS A 470 7.20 -11.05 -25.52
C LYS A 470 7.98 -10.87 -24.22
N ILE A 471 7.31 -10.38 -23.18
CA ILE A 471 7.86 -10.23 -21.83
C ILE A 471 6.89 -10.86 -20.84
N LYS A 472 7.38 -11.76 -19.98
CA LYS A 472 6.59 -12.40 -18.91
C LYS A 472 5.22 -12.93 -19.39
N GLY A 473 5.17 -13.53 -20.58
CA GLY A 473 3.93 -14.09 -21.15
C GLY A 473 3.02 -13.11 -21.90
N ILE A 474 3.35 -11.82 -21.95
CA ILE A 474 2.57 -10.76 -22.63
C ILE A 474 3.31 -10.32 -23.90
N ARG A 475 2.57 -10.24 -25.01
CA ARG A 475 3.07 -9.76 -26.30
C ARG A 475 2.90 -8.24 -26.42
N TYR A 476 3.90 -7.58 -26.97
CA TYR A 476 3.91 -6.16 -27.28
C TYR A 476 4.21 -5.95 -28.76
N GLN A 477 3.57 -4.98 -29.40
CA GLN A 477 3.78 -4.61 -30.81
C GLN A 477 4.18 -3.15 -30.92
N ILE A 478 5.17 -2.85 -31.75
CA ILE A 478 5.68 -1.49 -31.96
C ILE A 478 4.74 -0.71 -32.88
N ASN A 479 4.18 0.39 -32.39
CA ASN A 479 3.22 1.24 -33.11
C ASN A 479 3.87 2.42 -33.83
N ALA A 480 4.86 3.03 -33.19
CA ALA A 480 5.55 4.21 -33.67
C ALA A 480 6.97 4.22 -33.13
N VAL A 481 7.90 4.63 -34.00
CA VAL A 481 9.30 4.84 -33.67
C VAL A 481 9.51 6.34 -33.76
N ASN A 482 9.65 7.02 -32.61
CA ASN A 482 10.07 8.42 -32.63
C ASN A 482 11.61 8.45 -32.60
N THR A 483 12.20 8.35 -33.79
CA THR A 483 13.66 8.33 -33.99
C THR A 483 14.34 9.59 -33.45
N LYS A 484 13.63 10.73 -33.40
CA LYS A 484 14.13 12.02 -32.87
C LYS A 484 14.10 12.14 -31.34
N LYS A 485 13.45 11.22 -30.61
CA LYS A 485 13.39 11.23 -29.13
C LYS A 485 13.86 9.92 -28.48
N GLY A 486 14.19 8.89 -29.26
CA GLY A 486 14.52 7.56 -28.75
C GLY A 486 13.37 6.84 -28.02
N ILE A 487 12.13 7.30 -28.19
CA ILE A 487 10.94 6.73 -27.55
C ILE A 487 10.25 5.76 -28.53
N TYR A 488 10.13 4.50 -28.12
CA TYR A 488 9.47 3.45 -28.88
C TYR A 488 8.09 3.16 -28.28
N ASP A 489 7.04 3.55 -28.98
CA ASP A 489 5.67 3.33 -28.52
C ASP A 489 5.21 1.92 -28.86
N VAL A 490 4.69 1.21 -27.85
CA VAL A 490 4.17 -0.16 -28.02
C VAL A 490 2.72 -0.28 -27.57
N THR A 491 1.98 -1.14 -28.28
CA THR A 491 0.68 -1.66 -27.85
C THR A 491 0.90 -2.97 -27.10
N CYS A 492 0.32 -3.08 -25.91
CA CYS A 492 0.17 -4.36 -25.22
C CYS A 492 -0.87 -5.22 -25.95
N MET A 493 -0.41 -6.21 -26.71
CA MET A 493 -1.23 -7.15 -27.48
C MET A 493 -1.78 -8.30 -26.63
N GLY A 494 -1.42 -8.34 -25.35
CA GLY A 494 -1.96 -9.26 -24.35
C GLY A 494 -1.29 -10.64 -24.36
N SER A 495 -1.92 -11.61 -23.71
CA SER A 495 -1.28 -12.92 -23.48
C SER A 495 -1.82 -14.00 -24.41
N SER A 496 -0.90 -14.85 -24.89
CA SER A 496 -1.24 -16.10 -25.57
C SER A 496 -1.87 -17.12 -24.62
N SER A 497 -1.63 -17.04 -23.31
CA SER A 497 -2.24 -17.92 -22.32
C SER A 497 -3.55 -17.35 -21.79
N LYS A 498 -4.61 -18.17 -21.74
CA LYS A 498 -5.91 -17.81 -21.17
C LYS A 498 -6.03 -18.11 -19.66
N ASN A 499 -5.03 -18.74 -19.07
CA ASN A 499 -5.00 -19.16 -17.66
C ASN A 499 -4.31 -18.14 -16.73
N ILE A 500 -4.01 -16.93 -17.22
CA ILE A 500 -3.34 -15.90 -16.42
C ILE A 500 -4.22 -15.42 -15.25
N LYS A 501 -3.60 -15.23 -14.07
CA LYS A 501 -4.28 -14.75 -12.85
C LYS A 501 -4.17 -13.24 -12.64
N LYS A 502 -3.14 -12.61 -13.20
CA LYS A 502 -2.84 -11.17 -13.05
C LYS A 502 -2.47 -10.56 -14.40
N ILE A 503 -3.01 -9.39 -14.70
CA ILE A 503 -2.63 -8.57 -15.84
C ILE A 503 -1.90 -7.34 -15.31
N THR A 504 -0.74 -7.01 -15.90
CA THR A 504 -0.02 -5.77 -15.61
C THR A 504 0.29 -5.06 -16.92
N VAL A 505 -0.12 -3.79 -17.02
CA VAL A 505 0.17 -2.90 -18.15
C VAL A 505 1.00 -1.73 -17.61
N PRO A 506 2.34 -1.80 -17.64
CA PRO A 506 3.22 -0.81 -17.01
C PRO A 506 3.35 0.46 -17.88
N ASN A 507 3.94 1.53 -17.33
CA ASN A 507 4.34 2.74 -18.09
C ASN A 507 5.34 2.40 -19.21
N TYR A 508 6.35 1.61 -18.84
CA TYR A 508 7.41 1.18 -19.75
C TYR A 508 7.65 -0.32 -19.61
N VAL A 509 8.07 -0.93 -20.71
CA VAL A 509 8.59 -2.30 -20.73
C VAL A 509 9.99 -2.32 -21.31
N LYS A 510 10.88 -3.09 -20.68
CA LYS A 510 12.26 -3.27 -21.14
C LYS A 510 12.37 -4.56 -21.96
N TYR A 511 12.88 -4.48 -23.18
CA TYR A 511 13.16 -5.64 -24.03
C TYR A 511 14.48 -5.44 -24.77
N LYS A 512 15.39 -6.43 -24.67
CA LYS A 512 16.76 -6.34 -25.20
C LYS A 512 17.41 -4.98 -24.87
N GLU A 513 17.37 -4.63 -23.59
CA GLU A 513 17.92 -3.38 -23.05
C GLU A 513 17.28 -2.05 -23.52
N ILE A 514 16.27 -2.09 -24.39
CA ILE A 514 15.53 -0.90 -24.84
C ILE A 514 14.23 -0.73 -24.03
N TYR A 515 13.94 0.50 -23.60
CA TYR A 515 12.67 0.86 -22.96
C TYR A 515 11.63 1.27 -23.99
N TYR A 516 10.46 0.62 -23.91
CA TYR A 516 9.31 0.88 -24.75
C TYR A 516 8.17 1.45 -23.92
N ARG A 517 7.64 2.60 -24.34
CA ARG A 517 6.51 3.25 -23.69
C ARG A 517 5.21 2.56 -24.10
N VAL A 518 4.42 2.11 -23.13
CA VAL A 518 3.19 1.36 -23.41
C VAL A 518 2.03 2.33 -23.62
N THR A 519 1.69 2.63 -24.87
CA THR A 519 0.71 3.67 -25.23
C THR A 519 -0.66 3.12 -25.65
N GLY A 520 -0.80 1.79 -25.72
CA GLY A 520 -2.05 1.15 -26.13
C GLY A 520 -2.25 -0.25 -25.56
N ILE A 521 -3.51 -0.71 -25.64
CA ILE A 521 -3.92 -2.09 -25.37
C ILE A 521 -4.63 -2.61 -26.62
N GLY A 522 -4.18 -3.73 -27.15
CA GLY A 522 -4.64 -4.25 -28.43
C GLY A 522 -6.09 -4.75 -28.40
N LYS A 523 -6.70 -4.82 -29.59
CA LYS A 523 -8.01 -5.47 -29.79
C LYS A 523 -7.93 -6.92 -29.30
N ASN A 524 -8.90 -7.36 -28.50
CA ASN A 524 -8.95 -8.71 -27.91
C ASN A 524 -7.73 -9.11 -27.05
N ALA A 525 -6.87 -8.18 -26.62
CA ALA A 525 -5.59 -8.50 -25.98
C ALA A 525 -5.67 -9.56 -24.86
N PHE A 526 -6.61 -9.37 -23.94
CA PHE A 526 -6.86 -10.28 -22.81
C PHE A 526 -8.24 -10.95 -22.90
N ALA A 527 -8.83 -11.00 -24.08
CA ALA A 527 -10.12 -11.63 -24.28
C ALA A 527 -10.07 -13.12 -23.88
N GLY A 528 -11.05 -13.57 -23.12
CA GLY A 528 -11.20 -14.96 -22.67
C GLY A 528 -10.32 -15.36 -21.47
N CYS A 529 -9.62 -14.42 -20.83
CA CYS A 529 -8.81 -14.73 -19.65
C CYS A 529 -9.68 -14.86 -18.39
N ARG A 530 -10.39 -16.00 -18.26
CA ARG A 530 -11.42 -16.25 -17.23
C ARG A 530 -10.88 -16.46 -15.81
N LYS A 531 -9.57 -16.66 -15.64
CA LYS A 531 -8.93 -16.87 -14.32
C LYS A 531 -8.31 -15.60 -13.73
N VAL A 532 -8.44 -14.46 -14.41
CA VAL A 532 -7.88 -13.19 -13.94
C VAL A 532 -8.61 -12.72 -12.68
N LYS A 533 -7.84 -12.47 -11.62
CA LYS A 533 -8.29 -11.86 -10.36
C LYS A 533 -7.91 -10.39 -10.25
N THR A 534 -6.82 -9.98 -10.91
CA THR A 534 -6.28 -8.62 -10.75
C THR A 534 -5.82 -8.06 -12.09
N ILE A 535 -6.20 -6.81 -12.36
CA ILE A 535 -5.72 -6.01 -13.48
C ILE A 535 -5.04 -4.77 -12.92
N LYS A 536 -3.74 -4.59 -13.17
CA LYS A 536 -2.98 -3.40 -12.77
C LYS A 536 -2.55 -2.63 -14.01
N ILE A 537 -3.23 -1.53 -14.30
CA ILE A 537 -2.85 -0.61 -15.36
C ILE A 537 -2.09 0.53 -14.70
N GLN A 538 -0.79 0.62 -14.98
CA GLN A 538 0.08 1.67 -14.47
C GLN A 538 0.44 2.67 -15.56
N SER A 539 0.25 2.30 -16.84
CA SER A 539 0.50 3.20 -17.96
C SER A 539 -0.33 4.47 -17.84
N MET A 540 0.35 5.62 -17.82
CA MET A 540 -0.20 6.97 -17.88
C MET A 540 -0.45 7.41 -19.33
N PHE A 541 0.11 6.69 -20.31
CA PHE A 541 0.16 7.09 -21.71
C PHE A 541 -0.98 6.53 -22.57
N LEU A 542 -1.90 5.77 -21.96
CA LEU A 542 -3.05 5.22 -22.69
C LEU A 542 -4.02 6.35 -23.08
N LYS A 543 -4.41 6.37 -24.35
CA LYS A 543 -5.47 7.24 -24.86
C LYS A 543 -6.70 6.41 -25.22
N LYS A 544 -7.90 6.98 -25.11
CA LYS A 544 -9.19 6.32 -25.46
C LYS A 544 -9.11 5.56 -26.80
N LYS A 545 -8.51 6.18 -27.83
CA LYS A 545 -8.38 5.62 -29.19
C LYS A 545 -7.44 4.42 -29.28
N ASN A 546 -6.53 4.25 -28.32
CA ASN A 546 -5.52 3.20 -28.29
C ASN A 546 -5.91 2.01 -27.39
N ILE A 547 -7.14 1.98 -26.88
CA ILE A 547 -7.67 0.83 -26.14
C ILE A 547 -8.62 0.07 -27.07
N GLY A 548 -8.17 -1.10 -27.50
CA GLY A 548 -8.85 -1.92 -28.48
C GLY A 548 -10.19 -2.47 -27.98
N LYS A 549 -11.16 -2.53 -28.89
CA LYS A 549 -12.46 -3.17 -28.64
C LYS A 549 -12.23 -4.60 -28.13
N ASN A 550 -13.04 -5.00 -27.15
CA ASN A 550 -13.03 -6.33 -26.53
C ASN A 550 -11.69 -6.74 -25.88
N ALA A 551 -10.76 -5.81 -25.62
CA ALA A 551 -9.48 -6.12 -24.97
C ALA A 551 -9.64 -6.94 -23.68
N PHE A 552 -10.70 -6.75 -22.92
CA PHE A 552 -10.94 -7.43 -21.64
C PHE A 552 -12.19 -8.32 -21.63
N ARG A 553 -12.71 -8.66 -22.82
CA ARG A 553 -13.95 -9.44 -22.94
C ARG A 553 -13.82 -10.81 -22.27
N GLY A 554 -14.74 -11.13 -21.36
CA GLY A 554 -14.79 -12.44 -20.68
C GLY A 554 -13.89 -12.57 -19.45
N ILE A 555 -13.33 -11.46 -18.97
CA ILE A 555 -12.73 -11.39 -17.63
C ILE A 555 -13.85 -11.43 -16.56
N PRO A 556 -13.64 -12.11 -15.42
CA PRO A 556 -14.63 -12.18 -14.33
C PRO A 556 -15.01 -10.81 -13.75
N ARG A 557 -16.28 -10.62 -13.40
CA ARG A 557 -16.78 -9.37 -12.79
C ARG A 557 -16.14 -9.02 -11.45
N LYS A 558 -15.65 -10.05 -10.73
CA LYS A 558 -14.98 -9.92 -9.44
C LYS A 558 -13.49 -9.56 -9.53
N ALA A 559 -12.96 -9.32 -10.72
CA ALA A 559 -11.55 -8.97 -10.89
C ALA A 559 -11.31 -7.52 -10.42
N THR A 560 -10.36 -7.33 -9.51
CA THR A 560 -9.99 -5.99 -9.01
C THR A 560 -9.16 -5.25 -10.06
N VAL A 561 -9.51 -4.01 -10.34
CA VAL A 561 -8.81 -3.15 -11.30
C VAL A 561 -8.13 -2.00 -10.58
N TYR A 562 -6.81 -1.94 -10.71
CA TYR A 562 -5.98 -0.82 -10.28
C TYR A 562 -5.63 0.01 -11.52
N VAL A 563 -5.86 1.31 -11.43
CA VAL A 563 -5.50 2.31 -12.44
C VAL A 563 -4.78 3.47 -11.74
N PRO A 564 -4.07 4.34 -12.46
CA PRO A 564 -3.39 5.47 -11.82
C PRO A 564 -4.40 6.39 -11.11
N SER A 565 -4.01 6.93 -9.95
CA SER A 565 -4.79 7.93 -9.20
C SER A 565 -5.10 9.14 -10.11
N GLY A 566 -6.28 9.72 -9.96
CA GLY A 566 -6.78 10.79 -10.85
C GLY A 566 -7.38 10.32 -12.19
N LYS A 567 -6.97 9.17 -12.75
CA LYS A 567 -7.53 8.65 -14.02
C LYS A 567 -8.67 7.64 -13.85
N MET A 568 -9.14 7.40 -12.62
CA MET A 568 -10.15 6.37 -12.32
C MET A 568 -11.45 6.53 -13.11
N LYS A 569 -12.07 7.72 -13.10
CA LYS A 569 -13.36 7.98 -13.79
C LYS A 569 -13.21 7.75 -15.30
N THR A 570 -12.11 8.21 -15.87
CA THR A 570 -11.79 8.12 -17.30
C THR A 570 -11.52 6.68 -17.74
N TYR A 571 -10.66 5.95 -17.01
CA TYR A 571 -10.30 4.57 -17.33
C TYR A 571 -11.49 3.65 -17.12
N ARG A 572 -12.32 3.87 -16.09
CA ARG A 572 -13.57 3.13 -15.90
C ARG A 572 -14.46 3.18 -17.16
N LYS A 573 -14.62 4.35 -17.78
CA LYS A 573 -15.40 4.50 -19.02
C LYS A 573 -14.75 3.75 -20.19
N TRP A 574 -13.43 3.84 -20.34
CA TRP A 574 -12.70 3.23 -21.46
C TRP A 574 -12.65 1.70 -21.36
N LEU A 575 -12.38 1.16 -20.17
CA LEU A 575 -12.27 -0.28 -19.93
C LEU A 575 -13.63 -1.00 -20.07
N LYS A 576 -14.73 -0.34 -19.67
CA LYS A 576 -16.09 -0.83 -19.94
C LYS A 576 -16.35 -0.97 -21.44
N LYS A 577 -15.98 0.05 -22.24
CA LYS A 577 -16.07 -0.01 -23.71
C LYS A 577 -15.14 -1.08 -24.32
N ALA A 578 -14.04 -1.40 -23.64
CA ALA A 578 -13.12 -2.46 -24.02
C ALA A 578 -13.58 -3.87 -23.58
N GLY A 579 -14.81 -4.01 -23.04
CA GLY A 579 -15.44 -5.30 -22.75
C GLY A 579 -15.24 -5.82 -21.32
N LEU A 580 -14.69 -5.00 -20.42
CA LEU A 580 -14.63 -5.34 -19.00
C LEU A 580 -16.02 -5.14 -18.37
N LYS A 581 -16.56 -6.17 -17.72
CA LYS A 581 -17.86 -6.13 -17.02
C LYS A 581 -17.60 -6.00 -15.53
N GLY A 582 -18.02 -4.90 -14.91
CA GLY A 582 -17.67 -4.53 -13.53
C GLY A 582 -17.06 -3.13 -13.52
#